data_AF-A0A127VD90-F1
#
_entry.id   AF-A0A127VD90-F1
#
_cell.length_a   1.000
_cell.length_b   1.000
_cell.length_c   1.000
_cell.angle_alpha   90.00
_cell.angle_beta   90.00
_cell.angle_gamma   90.00
#
_symmetry.space_group_name_H-M   'P 1'
#
loop_
_entity.id
_entity.type
_entity.pdbx_description
1 polymer ?
#
loop_
_entity_poly.entity_id
_entity_poly.type
_entity_poly.pdbx_seq_one_letter_code
_entity_poly.pdbx_strand_id
1 'polypeptide(L)'
;MAEQYIDIDFLNIIRDKLWKISNDKKITLEDIQDRTGFSYSQVYRIVRGSNNMSVSGFLAICKALEVHPSKVLDFDFEIPKYPPTRKNFK
;
A
#
# COMPACT_ATOMS: atom_id res chain seq x y z
N MET A 1 -22.91 4.94 -7.88
CA MET A 1 -21.49 4.58 -8.12
C MET A 1 -21.31 3.17 -7.59
N ALA A 2 -20.72 2.25 -8.36
CA ALA A 2 -20.45 0.91 -7.84
C ALA A 2 -19.45 1.02 -6.67
N GLU A 3 -19.69 0.27 -5.60
CA GLU A 3 -18.78 0.23 -4.46
C GLU A 3 -17.44 -0.36 -4.91
N GLN A 4 -16.35 0.29 -4.52
CA GLN A 4 -15.02 -0.18 -4.84
C GLN A 4 -14.73 -1.43 -4.01
N TYR A 5 -14.27 -2.51 -4.64
CA TYR A 5 -13.71 -3.64 -3.89
C TYR A 5 -12.46 -3.21 -3.12
N ILE A 6 -12.41 -3.52 -1.83
CA ILE A 6 -11.28 -3.24 -0.96
C ILE A 6 -10.94 -4.53 -0.22
N ASP A 7 -9.74 -5.04 -0.46
CA ASP A 7 -9.16 -6.09 0.36
C ASP A 7 -8.53 -5.46 1.59
N ILE A 8 -9.30 -5.41 2.68
CA ILE A 8 -8.89 -4.73 3.92
C ILE A 8 -7.70 -5.44 4.57
N ASP A 9 -7.63 -6.76 4.48
CA ASP A 9 -6.61 -7.56 5.16
C ASP A 9 -5.22 -7.30 4.56
N PHE A 10 -5.07 -7.40 3.23
CA PHE A 10 -3.80 -7.06 2.58
C PHE A 10 -3.43 -5.60 2.73
N LEU A 11 -4.42 -4.71 2.72
CA LEU A 11 -4.19 -3.29 2.88
C LEU A 11 -3.63 -2.97 4.27
N ASN A 12 -4.11 -3.66 5.31
CA ASN A 12 -3.55 -3.55 6.66
C ASN A 12 -2.12 -4.09 6.73
N ILE A 13 -1.82 -5.24 6.13
CA ILE A 13 -0.46 -5.80 6.07
C ILE A 13 0.52 -4.80 5.44
N ILE A 14 0.15 -4.18 4.32
CA ILE A 14 0.96 -3.17 3.64
C ILE A 14 1.18 -1.95 4.55
N ARG A 15 0.13 -1.45 5.20
CA ARG A 15 0.21 -0.30 6.11
C ARG A 15 1.08 -0.55 7.33
N ASP A 16 0.95 -1.72 7.94
CA ASP A 16 1.75 -2.10 9.10
C ASP A 16 3.22 -2.14 8.75
N LYS A 17 3.58 -2.65 7.56
CA LYS A 17 4.95 -2.62 7.06
C LYS A 17 5.45 -1.20 6.79
N LEU A 18 4.65 -0.35 6.12
CA LEU A 18 5.00 1.06 5.90
C LEU A 18 5.24 1.78 7.23
N TRP A 19 4.34 1.58 8.19
CA TRP A 19 4.43 2.20 9.51
C TRP A 19 5.66 1.72 10.28
N LYS A 20 5.94 0.41 10.25
CA LYS A 20 7.15 -0.16 10.85
C LYS A 20 8.42 0.46 10.26
N ILE A 21 8.52 0.52 8.92
CA ILE A 21 9.66 1.15 8.23
C ILE A 21 9.80 2.63 8.62
N SER A 22 8.68 3.35 8.71
CA SER A 22 8.65 4.75 9.16
C SER A 22 9.27 4.91 10.55
N ASN A 23 8.83 4.10 11.51
CA ASN A 23 9.33 4.13 12.88
C ASN A 23 10.80 3.72 12.99
N ASP A 24 11.19 2.65 12.29
CA ASP A 24 12.58 2.16 12.29
C ASP A 24 13.54 3.22 11.75
N LYS A 25 13.10 4.00 10.75
CA LYS A 25 13.86 5.11 10.17
C LYS A 25 13.68 6.45 10.90
N LYS A 26 12.80 6.51 11.90
CA LYS A 26 12.40 7.73 12.62
C LYS A 26 11.90 8.84 11.68
N ILE A 27 11.21 8.46 10.60
CA ILE A 27 10.56 9.38 9.68
C ILE A 27 9.11 9.55 10.16
N THR A 28 8.70 10.78 10.44
CA THR A 28 7.35 11.13 10.90
C THR A 28 6.36 11.26 9.74
N LEU A 29 5.07 11.36 10.02
CA LEU A 29 4.07 11.59 8.96
C LEU A 29 4.21 13.00 8.35
N GLU A 30 4.65 13.96 9.16
CA GLU A 30 4.99 15.33 8.78
C GLU A 30 6.17 15.34 7.80
N ASP A 31 7.23 14.57 8.09
CA ASP A 31 8.36 14.41 7.17
C ASP A 31 7.92 13.82 5.82
N ILE A 32 7.01 12.85 5.84
CA ILE A 32 6.45 12.26 4.61
C ILE A 32 5.62 13.30 3.85
N GLN A 33 4.84 14.11 4.55
CA GLN A 33 4.11 15.23 3.95
C GLN A 33 5.07 16.19 3.25
N ASP A 34 6.14 16.62 3.93
CA ASP A 34 7.12 17.55 3.36
C ASP A 34 7.84 16.95 2.14
N ARG A 35 8.15 15.64 2.18
CA ARG A 35 8.82 14.92 1.08
C ARG A 35 7.91 14.64 -0.12
N THR A 36 6.60 14.54 0.08
CA THR A 36 5.64 14.19 -0.99
C THR A 36 4.86 15.39 -1.52
N GLY A 37 4.75 16.47 -0.74
CA GLY A 37 3.83 17.58 -1.00
C GLY A 37 2.36 17.22 -0.77
N PHE A 38 2.06 16.06 -0.18
CA PHE A 38 0.69 15.68 0.18
C PHE A 38 0.23 16.40 1.45
N SER A 39 -1.07 16.55 1.62
CA SER A 39 -1.61 16.98 2.91
C SER A 39 -1.39 15.90 3.97
N TYR A 40 -1.29 16.30 5.24
CA TYR A 40 -1.22 15.36 6.35
C TYR A 40 -2.33 14.30 6.31
N SER A 41 -3.55 14.69 5.96
CA SER A 41 -4.69 13.76 5.89
C SER A 41 -4.55 12.76 4.75
N GLN A 42 -3.95 13.14 3.62
CA GLN A 42 -3.61 12.20 2.56
C GLN A 42 -2.53 11.21 3.01
N VAL A 43 -1.46 11.69 3.63
CA VAL A 43 -0.40 10.84 4.20
C VAL A 43 -0.99 9.85 5.21
N TYR A 44 -1.77 10.35 6.17
CA TYR A 44 -2.44 9.54 7.18
C TYR A 44 -3.34 8.48 6.53
N ARG A 45 -4.16 8.85 5.55
CA ARG A 45 -5.05 7.88 4.86
C ARG A 45 -4.27 6.77 4.17
N ILE A 46 -3.13 7.08 3.57
CA ILE A 46 -2.30 6.08 2.89
C ILE A 46 -1.61 5.18 3.92
N VAL A 47 -0.92 5.75 4.92
CA VAL A 47 -0.06 5.00 5.85
C VAL A 47 -0.84 4.33 6.98
N ARG A 48 -1.93 4.95 7.46
CA ARG A 48 -2.64 4.57 8.70
C ARG A 48 -4.16 4.50 8.57
N GLY A 49 -4.74 4.92 7.45
CA GLY A 49 -6.19 4.96 7.24
C GLY A 49 -6.82 3.59 6.97
N SER A 50 -8.07 3.59 6.51
CA SER A 50 -8.84 2.39 6.13
C SER A 50 -9.30 2.40 4.67
N ASN A 51 -9.30 3.56 4.00
CA ASN A 51 -9.68 3.68 2.60
C ASN A 51 -8.71 2.96 1.66
N ASN A 52 -9.12 2.59 0.45
CA ASN A 52 -8.16 2.09 -0.53
C ASN A 52 -7.05 3.12 -0.81
N MET A 53 -5.84 2.65 -1.14
CA MET A 53 -4.74 3.50 -1.58
C MET A 53 -4.46 3.29 -3.06
N SER A 54 -4.10 4.35 -3.77
CA SER A 54 -3.63 4.22 -5.15
C SER A 54 -2.18 3.74 -5.18
N VAL A 55 -1.79 3.03 -6.25
CA VAL A 55 -0.39 2.64 -6.47
C VAL A 55 0.52 3.87 -6.52
N SER A 56 0.08 4.97 -7.14
CA SER A 56 0.85 6.22 -7.17
C SER A 56 1.08 6.80 -5.77
N GLY A 57 0.06 6.79 -4.91
CA GLY A 57 0.18 7.21 -3.52
C GLY A 57 1.15 6.32 -2.76
N PHE A 58 0.99 4.99 -2.87
CA PHE A 58 1.90 4.01 -2.29
C PHE A 58 3.37 4.22 -2.71
N LEU A 59 3.64 4.41 -4.01
CA LEU A 59 5.00 4.65 -4.51
C LEU A 59 5.57 5.98 -4.04
N ALA A 60 4.76 7.03 -3.90
CA ALA A 60 5.18 8.30 -3.33
C ALA A 60 5.62 8.14 -1.86
N ILE A 61 4.86 7.39 -1.05
CA ILE A 61 5.24 7.06 0.33
C ILE A 61 6.53 6.21 0.35
N CYS A 62 6.67 5.21 -0.52
CA CYS A 62 7.90 4.41 -0.60
C CYS A 62 9.13 5.27 -0.90
N LYS A 63 9.02 6.23 -1.81
CA LYS A 63 10.08 7.21 -2.10
C LYS A 63 10.38 8.09 -0.89
N ALA A 64 9.36 8.63 -0.23
CA ALA A 64 9.53 9.46 0.97
C ALA A 64 10.18 8.70 2.12
N LEU A 65 9.88 7.41 2.26
CA LEU A 65 10.49 6.49 3.22
C LEU A 65 11.82 5.91 2.74
N GLU A 66 12.31 6.28 1.54
CA GLU A 66 13.55 5.76 0.95
C GLU A 66 13.62 4.22 0.96
N VAL A 67 12.51 3.57 0.60
CA VAL A 67 12.38 2.11 0.61
C VAL A 67 11.91 1.61 -0.75
N HIS A 68 12.52 0.52 -1.21
CA HIS A 68 12.06 -0.13 -2.43
C HIS A 68 10.68 -0.79 -2.20
N PRO A 69 9.69 -0.61 -3.09
CA PRO A 69 8.33 -1.15 -2.90
C PRO A 69 8.28 -2.66 -2.66
N SER A 70 9.21 -3.42 -3.24
CA SER A 70 9.28 -4.87 -3.02
C SER A 70 9.45 -5.22 -1.54
N LYS A 71 10.14 -4.41 -0.74
CA LYS A 71 10.31 -4.66 0.70
C LYS A 71 9.00 -4.51 1.49
N VAL A 72 8.05 -3.75 0.95
CA VAL A 72 6.72 -3.61 1.55
C VAL A 72 5.80 -4.74 1.05
N LEU A 73 5.87 -5.07 -0.25
CA LEU A 73 5.02 -6.07 -0.88
C LEU A 73 5.51 -7.52 -0.73
N ASP A 74 6.59 -7.75 0.02
CA ASP A 74 7.16 -9.09 0.27
C ASP A 74 6.35 -9.87 1.32
N PHE A 75 5.19 -10.39 0.94
CA PHE A 75 4.33 -11.21 1.81
C PHE A 75 3.76 -12.42 1.08
N ASP A 76 3.58 -13.50 1.82
CA ASP A 76 3.00 -14.74 1.31
C ASP A 76 1.48 -14.70 1.39
N PHE A 77 0.82 -15.30 0.39
CA PHE A 77 -0.61 -15.53 0.39
C PHE A 77 -0.99 -16.74 -0.46
N GLU A 78 -2.18 -17.29 -0.19
CA GLU A 78 -2.70 -18.41 -0.96
C GLU A 78 -3.14 -17.95 -2.36
N ILE A 79 -2.58 -18.59 -3.39
CA ILE A 79 -2.99 -18.38 -4.78
C ILE A 79 -3.94 -19.52 -5.17
N PRO A 80 -5.25 -19.26 -5.30
CA PRO A 80 -6.20 -20.30 -5.67
C PRO A 80 -5.97 -20.79 -7.11
N LYS A 81 -6.19 -22.08 -7.33
CA LYS A 81 -6.17 -22.68 -8.67
C LYS A 81 -7.52 -22.51 -9.34
N TYR A 82 -7.57 -21.66 -10.36
CA TYR A 82 -8.78 -21.46 -11.16
C TYR A 82 -8.88 -22.46 -12.32
N PRO A 83 -10.10 -22.75 -12.82
CA PRO A 83 -10.30 -23.50 -14.05
C PRO A 83 -9.55 -22.86 -15.25
N PRO A 84 -9.34 -23.62 -16.34
CA PRO A 84 -8.71 -23.10 -17.56
C PRO A 84 -9.37 -21.79 -18.05
N THR A 85 -8.60 -20.91 -18.65
CA THR A 85 -9.14 -19.65 -19.19
C THR A 85 -10.02 -19.93 -20.42
N ARG A 86 -10.88 -18.97 -20.80
CA ARG A 86 -11.77 -19.06 -21.98
C ARG A 86 -11.04 -19.46 -23.27
N LYS A 87 -9.75 -19.13 -23.40
CA LYS A 87 -8.93 -19.49 -24.58
C LYS A 87 -8.66 -21.00 -24.69
N ASN A 88 -8.75 -21.73 -23.58
CA ASN A 88 -8.44 -23.16 -23.49
C ASN A 88 -9.67 -24.07 -23.76
N PHE A 89 -10.83 -23.47 -24.06
CA PHE A 89 -12.07 -24.20 -24.38
C PHE A 89 -12.40 -24.18 -25.89
N LYS A 90 -11.42 -23.87 -26.74
CA LYS A 90 -11.53 -23.92 -28.20
C LYS A 90 -10.81 -25.12 -28.77
#